data_AF-C2EM20-F1
#
_entry.id   AF-C2EM20-F1
#
_cell.length_a   1.000
_cell.length_b   1.000
_cell.length_c   1.000
_cell.angle_alpha   90.00
_cell.angle_beta   90.00
_cell.angle_gamma   90.00
#
_symmetry.space_group_name_H-M   'P 1'
#
loop_
_entity.id
_entity.type
_entity.pdbx_description
1 polymer ?
#
loop_
_entity_poly.entity_id
_entity_poly.type
_entity_poly.pdbx_seq_one_letter_code
_entity_poly.pdbx_strand_id
1 'polypeptide(L)' 'IVMANCKLEKGSQVEYAILDKNVVVKKDVVVKGTPQDPVVVKKGAVLTKNLING' A
#
# COMPACT_ATOMS: atom_id res chain seq x y z
N ILE A 1 -7.05 -1.31 -4.49
CA ILE A 1 -7.90 -2.31 -3.79
C ILE A 1 -7.31 -2.55 -2.41
N VAL A 2 -8.13 -2.50 -1.36
CA VAL A 2 -7.69 -2.72 0.03
C VAL A 2 -8.46 -3.91 0.60
N MET A 3 -7.76 -4.97 0.98
CA MET A 3 -8.37 -6.16 1.56
C MET A 3 -8.60 -6.01 3.08
N ALA A 4 -9.31 -6.98 3.66
CA ALA A 4 -9.65 -6.99 5.08
C ALA A 4 -8.42 -6.94 6.02
N ASN A 5 -8.56 -6.27 7.17
CA ASN A 5 -7.51 -6.06 8.18
C ASN A 5 -6.30 -5.23 7.71
N CYS A 6 -6.42 -4.43 6.66
CA CYS A 6 -5.38 -3.45 6.35
C CYS A 6 -5.40 -2.29 7.35
N LYS A 7 -4.22 -1.87 7.81
CA LYS A 7 -4.06 -0.72 8.69
C LYS A 7 -3.31 0.38 7.96
N LEU A 8 -3.97 1.50 7.75
CA LEU A 8 -3.40 2.69 7.12
C LEU A 8 -3.20 3.75 8.21
N GLU A 9 -1.94 4.11 8.46
CA GLU A 9 -1.63 5.19 9.41
C GLU A 9 -1.87 6.57 8.79
N LYS A 10 -2.06 7.59 9.64
CA LYS A 10 -2.37 8.95 9.20
C LYS A 10 -1.29 9.47 8.25
N GLY A 11 -1.71 10.05 7.11
CA GLY A 11 -0.80 10.58 6.09
C GLY A 11 -0.38 9.57 5.03
N SER A 12 -0.72 8.29 5.17
CA SER A 12 -0.45 7.32 4.11
C SER A 12 -1.31 7.58 2.86
N GLN A 13 -0.71 7.47 1.68
CA GLN A 13 -1.41 7.60 0.40
C GLN A 13 -1.31 6.30 -0.38
N VAL A 14 -2.42 5.88 -0.99
CA VAL A 14 -2.47 4.63 -1.75
C VAL A 14 -3.20 4.87 -3.07
N GLU A 15 -2.47 4.78 -4.18
CA GLU A 15 -2.96 4.96 -5.55
C GLU A 15 -2.51 3.79 -6.42
N TYR A 16 -3.40 3.28 -7.28
CA TYR A 16 -3.10 2.17 -8.21
C TYR A 16 -2.38 1.00 -7.52
N ALA A 17 -2.82 0.64 -6.31
CA ALA A 17 -2.20 -0.40 -5.51
C ALA A 17 -3.21 -1.42 -4.98
N ILE A 18 -2.75 -2.64 -4.76
CA ILE A 18 -3.49 -3.79 -4.24
C ILE A 18 -2.84 -4.19 -2.91
N LEU A 19 -3.52 -3.91 -1.80
CA LEU A 19 -3.08 -4.28 -0.45
C LEU A 19 -3.81 -5.55 -0.02
N ASP A 20 -3.10 -6.67 0.12
CA ASP A 20 -3.66 -7.93 0.62
C ASP A 20 -3.99 -7.86 2.14
N LYS A 21 -4.52 -8.93 2.71
CA LYS A 21 -4.99 -8.98 4.10
C LYS A 21 -3.87 -8.73 5.10
N ASN A 22 -4.20 -8.05 6.20
CA ASN A 22 -3.27 -7.73 7.29
C ASN A 22 -2.06 -6.86 6.89
N VAL A 23 -2.16 -6.08 5.80
CA VAL A 23 -1.09 -5.15 5.42
C VAL A 23 -1.11 -3.92 6.31
N VAL A 24 0.06 -3.46 6.75
CA VAL A 24 0.21 -2.26 7.58
C VAL A 24 1.01 -1.22 6.82
N VAL A 25 0.39 -0.09 6.52
CA VAL A 25 1.01 1.07 5.87
C VAL A 25 1.33 2.10 6.95
N LYS A 26 2.62 2.41 7.11
CA LYS A 26 3.08 3.36 8.13
C LYS A 26 2.72 4.81 7.78
N LYS A 27 2.81 5.66 8.80
CA LYS A 27 2.59 7.11 8.69
C LYS A 27 3.46 7.69 7.57
N ASP A 28 2.86 8.59 6.80
CA ASP A 28 3.50 9.30 5.68
C ASP A 28 4.06 8.37 4.58
N VAL A 29 3.64 7.10 4.52
CA VAL A 29 4.02 6.17 3.46
C VAL A 29 3.12 6.33 2.23
N VAL A 30 3.75 6.52 1.08
CA VAL A 30 3.08 6.61 -0.21
C VAL A 30 3.24 5.29 -0.97
N VAL A 31 2.13 4.69 -1.36
CA VAL A 31 2.05 3.51 -2.23
C VAL A 31 1.39 3.95 -3.51
N LYS A 32 2.15 4.15 -4.58
CA LYS A 32 1.65 4.66 -5.84
C LYS A 32 2.12 3.77 -6.98
N GLY A 33 1.20 3.10 -7.65
CA GLY A 33 1.46 2.37 -8.88
C GLY A 33 1.08 3.15 -10.13
N THR A 34 1.11 2.47 -11.26
CA THR A 34 0.60 2.98 -12.53
C THR A 34 -0.65 2.20 -12.97
N PRO A 35 -1.48 2.75 -13.88
CA PRO A 35 -2.60 2.00 -14.45
C PRO A 35 -2.18 0.72 -15.18
N GLN A 36 -0.97 0.70 -15.74
CA GLN A 36 -0.40 -0.42 -16.49
C GLN A 36 0.26 -1.45 -15.56
N ASP A 37 0.87 -1.00 -14.46
CA ASP A 37 1.52 -1.85 -13.47
C ASP A 37 1.17 -1.41 -12.03
N PRO A 38 0.08 -1.95 -11.47
CA PRO A 38 -0.34 -1.62 -10.12
C PRO A 38 0.59 -2.24 -9.07
N VAL A 39 0.80 -1.52 -7.96
CA VAL A 39 1.65 -2.01 -6.87
C VAL A 39 0.93 -3.08 -6.07
N VAL A 40 1.45 -4.31 -6.04
CA VAL A 40 0.88 -5.42 -5.27
C VAL A 40 1.66 -5.66 -3.99
N VAL A 41 0.97 -5.53 -2.85
CA VAL A 41 1.54 -5.70 -1.51
C VAL A 41 0.98 -6.98 -0.90
N LYS A 42 1.88 -7.92 -0.58
CA LYS A 42 1.53 -9.25 -0.07
C LYS A 42 0.94 -9.22 1.34
N LYS A 43 0.20 -10.28 1.68
CA LYS A 43 -0.45 -10.48 2.99
C LYS A 43 0.54 -10.30 4.13
N GLY A 44 0.17 -9.52 5.15
CA GLY A 44 0.98 -9.32 6.35
C GLY A 44 2.21 -8.42 6.16
N ALA A 45 2.39 -7.81 4.99
CA ALA A 45 3.52 -6.91 4.77
C ALA A 45 3.36 -5.61 5.57
N VAL A 46 4.49 -5.11 6.07
CA VAL A 46 4.56 -3.82 6.77
C VAL A 46 5.36 -2.85 5.91
N LEU A 47 4.66 -1.86 5.36
CA LEU A 47 5.27 -0.82 4.55
C LEU A 47 5.77 0.29 5.46
N THR A 48 7.09 0.39 5.59
CA THR A 48 7.80 1.44 6.32
C THR A 48 8.44 2.48 5.40
N LYS A 49 8.41 2.24 4.08
CA LYS A 49 9.02 3.07 3.06
C LYS A 49 8.03 3.30 1.91
N ASN A 50 8.24 4.41 1.21
CA ASN A 50 7.46 4.75 0.02
C ASN A 50 7.70 3.72 -1.09
N LEU A 51 6.61 3.29 -1.70
CA LEU A 51 6.57 2.35 -2.80
C LEU A 51 5.93 3.05 -3.99
N ILE A 52 6.78 3.63 -4.82
CA ILE A 52 6.38 4.41 -5.99
C ILE A 52 6.90 3.65 -7.20
N ASN A 53 5.98 3.17 -8.03
CA ASN A 53 6.26 2.50 -9.29
C ASN A 53 5.81 3.46 -10.40
N GLY A 54 6.73 3.81 -11.30
CA GLY A 54 6.55 4.83 -12.34
C GLY A 54 7.34 4.48 -13.59
#